data_AF-A0A3S0J4Z6-F1
#
_entry.id   AF-A0A3S0J4Z6-F1
#
_cell.length_a   1.000
_cell.length_b   1.000
_cell.length_c   1.000
_cell.angle_alpha   90.00
_cell.angle_beta   90.00
_cell.angle_gamma   90.00
#
_symmetry.space_group_name_H-M   'P 1'
#
loop_
_entity.id
_entity.type
_entity.pdbx_description
1 polymer ?
#
loop_
_entity_poly.entity_id
_entity_poly.type
_entity_poly.pdbx_seq_one_letter_code
_entity_poly.pdbx_strand_id
1 'polypeptide(L)'
;MLLTMVRDRYAKSRPPTQRFCAHHRSSMTPLDALDLRLLELIQADSRMPQSELGERVHLSTAAVNRRLKRMRDEGVIQRYGAVLSPAALGHPLTIVAEVETESEQLELLDAMKKSFRDCPQVQQCYYVTGEWDFILVFVVRDMAQYTALTRQLFFQSNNVKRFRTLVTMDPVKLSLDVPVSGS
;
A
#
# COMPACT_ATOMS: atom_id res chain seq x y z
N MET A 1 5.00 -25.48 -7.82
CA MET A 1 5.37 -25.27 -9.25
C MET A 1 5.33 -23.80 -9.67
N LEU A 2 4.44 -22.95 -9.13
CA LEU A 2 4.40 -21.51 -9.42
C LEU A 2 5.60 -20.72 -8.83
N LEU A 3 6.11 -21.12 -7.66
CA LEU A 3 7.29 -20.47 -7.03
C LEU A 3 8.62 -20.71 -7.75
N THR A 4 8.76 -21.81 -8.49
CA THR A 4 10.02 -22.18 -9.15
C THR A 4 10.20 -21.40 -10.46
N MET A 5 9.12 -21.09 -11.17
CA MET A 5 9.17 -20.28 -12.41
C MET A 5 9.40 -18.78 -12.16
N VAL A 6 9.08 -18.27 -10.97
CA VAL A 6 9.44 -16.88 -10.58
C VAL A 6 10.96 -16.72 -10.39
N ARG A 7 11.69 -17.81 -10.15
CA ARG A 7 13.12 -17.77 -9.80
C ARG A 7 14.07 -17.64 -11.00
N ASP A 8 13.75 -18.28 -12.12
CA ASP A 8 14.74 -18.47 -13.21
C ASP A 8 14.83 -17.31 -14.21
N ARG A 9 13.76 -16.54 -14.43
CA ARG A 9 13.84 -15.31 -15.24
C ARG A 9 14.43 -14.11 -14.48
N TYR A 10 14.42 -14.15 -13.15
CA TYR A 10 14.82 -13.05 -12.25
C TYR A 10 16.29 -13.08 -11.80
N ALA A 11 17.09 -14.05 -12.25
CA ALA A 11 18.47 -14.22 -11.80
C ALA A 11 19.49 -13.32 -12.54
N LYS A 12 19.15 -12.76 -13.71
CA LYS A 12 20.12 -12.12 -14.62
C LYS A 12 20.12 -10.59 -14.64
N SER A 13 19.17 -9.92 -13.99
CA SER A 13 19.04 -8.44 -13.98
C SER A 13 19.16 -7.83 -12.57
N ARG A 14 20.13 -8.26 -11.77
CA ARG A 14 20.33 -7.73 -10.41
C ARG A 14 21.17 -6.44 -10.39
N PRO A 15 20.60 -5.28 -10.05
CA PRO A 15 21.36 -4.21 -9.40
C PRO A 15 21.66 -4.58 -7.93
N PRO A 16 22.76 -4.11 -7.32
CA PRO A 16 23.27 -4.65 -6.05
C PRO A 16 22.47 -4.31 -4.78
N THR A 17 21.33 -3.61 -4.85
CA THR A 17 20.73 -2.97 -3.66
C THR A 17 19.26 -3.26 -3.36
N GLN A 18 18.55 -4.05 -4.17
CA GLN A 18 17.18 -4.47 -3.83
C GLN A 18 17.14 -5.95 -3.46
N ARG A 19 17.49 -6.22 -2.19
CA ARG A 19 16.91 -7.35 -1.46
C ARG A 19 15.39 -7.23 -1.63
N PHE A 20 14.75 -8.23 -2.26
CA PHE A 20 13.34 -8.55 -2.03
C PHE A 20 13.03 -8.21 -0.59
N CYS A 21 12.01 -7.39 -0.31
CA CYS A 21 11.64 -6.82 0.99
C CYS A 21 11.68 -7.85 2.16
N ALA A 22 12.87 -8.26 2.55
CA ALA A 22 13.24 -8.74 3.85
C ALA A 22 13.50 -7.45 4.59
N HIS A 23 12.41 -6.89 5.12
CA HIS A 23 12.48 -5.85 6.13
C HIS A 23 13.61 -6.25 7.10
N HIS A 24 14.51 -5.31 7.38
CA HIS A 24 15.46 -5.46 8.47
C HIS A 24 14.67 -5.99 9.66
N ARG A 25 14.90 -7.24 10.08
CA ARG A 25 14.45 -7.70 11.39
C ARG A 25 15.33 -6.98 12.42
N SER A 26 15.06 -5.71 12.63
CA SER A 26 15.15 -5.14 13.98
C SER A 26 14.36 -6.09 14.87
N SER A 27 14.89 -6.42 16.03
CA SER A 27 14.31 -7.37 17.00
C SER A 27 12.89 -6.95 17.39
N MET A 28 11.90 -7.35 16.60
CA MET A 28 10.50 -7.10 16.86
C MET A 28 10.06 -8.05 17.95
N THR A 29 9.52 -7.52 19.03
CA THR A 29 8.99 -8.36 20.11
C THR A 29 7.78 -9.11 19.55
N PRO A 30 7.69 -10.44 19.69
CA PRO A 30 6.52 -11.19 19.25
C PRO A 30 5.23 -10.58 19.83
N LEU A 31 4.22 -10.39 18.98
CA LEU A 31 2.91 -9.90 19.40
C LEU A 31 2.19 -11.00 20.18
N ASP A 32 1.70 -10.67 21.37
CA ASP A 32 0.86 -11.58 22.14
C ASP A 32 -0.63 -11.43 21.77
N ALA A 33 -1.49 -12.30 22.29
CA ALA A 33 -2.92 -12.29 21.99
C ALA A 33 -3.63 -10.98 22.37
N LEU A 34 -3.13 -10.26 23.40
CA LEU A 34 -3.68 -8.97 23.80
C LEU A 34 -3.26 -7.87 22.83
N ASP A 35 -2.02 -7.91 22.32
CA ASP A 35 -1.56 -7.01 21.28
C ASP A 35 -2.40 -7.17 20.01
N LEU A 36 -2.66 -8.40 19.56
CA LEU A 36 -3.49 -8.67 18.39
C LEU A 36 -4.93 -8.15 18.57
N ARG A 37 -5.55 -8.39 19.74
CA ARG A 37 -6.88 -7.83 20.06
C ARG A 37 -6.89 -6.30 20.08
N LEU A 38 -5.85 -5.66 20.62
CA LEU A 38 -5.73 -4.20 20.59
C LEU A 38 -5.63 -3.70 19.15
N LEU A 39 -4.83 -4.37 18.31
CA LEU A 39 -4.68 -4.04 16.89
C LEU A 39 -6.01 -4.18 16.12
N GLU A 40 -6.80 -5.22 16.39
CA GLU A 40 -8.16 -5.38 15.82
C GLU A 40 -9.06 -4.20 16.19
N LEU A 41 -9.07 -3.80 17.47
CA LEU A 41 -9.91 -2.71 17.96
C LEU A 41 -9.51 -1.35 17.37
N ILE A 42 -8.22 -1.02 17.35
CA ILE A 42 -7.76 0.29 16.83
C ILE A 42 -7.85 0.39 15.31
N GLN A 43 -7.78 -0.73 14.60
CA GLN A 43 -7.97 -0.79 13.15
C GLN A 43 -9.43 -0.50 12.80
N ALA A 44 -10.37 -1.02 13.57
CA ALA A 44 -11.79 -0.70 13.45
C ALA A 44 -12.10 0.75 13.84
N ASP A 45 -11.59 1.22 14.98
CA ASP A 45 -11.74 2.61 15.42
C ASP A 45 -10.52 3.12 16.19
N SER A 46 -9.69 3.89 15.48
CA SER A 46 -8.50 4.51 16.07
C SER A 46 -8.78 5.63 17.08
N ARG A 47 -10.02 6.11 17.17
CA ARG A 47 -10.43 7.16 18.14
C ARG A 47 -10.93 6.59 19.45
N MET A 48 -11.02 5.27 19.58
CA MET A 48 -11.48 4.61 20.80
C MET A 48 -10.62 5.04 22.01
N PRO A 49 -11.22 5.50 23.11
CA PRO A 49 -10.48 5.87 24.32
C PRO A 49 -9.64 4.71 24.85
N GLN A 50 -8.44 5.01 25.33
CA GLN A 50 -7.53 3.99 25.87
C GLN A 50 -8.09 3.30 27.13
N SER A 51 -8.95 3.98 27.88
CA SER A 51 -9.70 3.38 28.99
C SER A 51 -10.66 2.30 28.49
N GLU A 52 -11.43 2.59 27.44
CA GLU A 52 -12.37 1.65 26.83
C GLU A 52 -11.66 0.47 26.16
N LEU A 53 -10.54 0.71 25.47
CA LEU A 53 -9.67 -0.35 24.98
C LEU A 53 -9.23 -1.28 26.12
N GLY A 54 -8.82 -0.70 27.25
CA GLY A 54 -8.40 -1.43 28.45
C GLY A 54 -9.51 -2.31 29.01
N GLU A 55 -10.73 -1.79 29.10
CA GLU A 55 -11.91 -2.56 29.53
C GLU A 55 -12.17 -3.75 28.60
N ARG A 56 -12.12 -3.55 27.28
CA ARG A 56 -12.38 -4.60 26.28
C ARG A 56 -11.33 -5.71 26.26
N VAL A 57 -10.08 -5.42 26.65
CA VAL A 57 -8.98 -6.41 26.67
C VAL A 57 -8.50 -6.77 28.07
N HIS A 58 -9.22 -6.36 29.12
CA HIS A 58 -8.88 -6.61 30.53
C HIS A 58 -7.48 -6.10 30.94
N LEU A 59 -7.13 -4.89 30.52
CA LEU A 59 -5.89 -4.20 30.86
C LEU A 59 -6.18 -2.85 31.52
N SER A 60 -5.25 -2.40 32.37
CA SER A 60 -5.26 -1.00 32.81
C SER A 60 -4.94 -0.07 31.63
N THR A 61 -5.43 1.17 31.68
CA THR A 61 -5.11 2.20 30.67
C THR A 61 -3.59 2.38 30.51
N ALA A 62 -2.83 2.34 31.60
CA ALA A 62 -1.37 2.43 31.57
C ALA A 62 -0.72 1.25 30.81
N ALA A 63 -1.26 0.04 30.94
CA ALA A 63 -0.78 -1.13 30.20
C ALA A 63 -1.10 -1.04 28.70
N VAL A 64 -2.31 -0.58 28.33
CA VAL A 64 -2.67 -0.30 26.93
C VAL A 64 -1.71 0.72 26.32
N ASN A 65 -1.44 1.81 27.03
CA ASN A 65 -0.58 2.90 26.55
C ASN A 65 0.84 2.42 26.27
N ARG A 66 1.40 1.61 27.17
CA ARG A 66 2.71 1.01 26.98
C ARG A 66 2.74 0.10 25.76
N ARG A 67 1.72 -0.73 25.55
CA ARG A 67 1.62 -1.65 24.41
C ARG A 67 1.48 -0.92 23.08
N LEU A 68 0.54 0.02 22.97
CA LEU A 68 0.35 0.84 21.76
C LEU A 68 1.60 1.66 21.43
N LYS A 69 2.23 2.28 22.43
CA LYS A 69 3.50 3.00 22.24
C LYS A 69 4.58 2.07 21.72
N ARG A 70 4.76 0.90 22.34
CA ARG A 70 5.74 -0.10 21.89
C ARG A 70 5.46 -0.54 20.44
N MET A 71 4.23 -0.94 20.11
CA MET A 71 3.87 -1.39 18.76
C MET A 71 4.05 -0.29 17.70
N ARG A 72 3.82 0.97 18.04
CA ARG A 72 4.13 2.10 17.15
C ARG A 72 5.64 2.29 17.00
N ASP A 73 6.38 2.29 18.11
CA ASP A 73 7.83 2.51 18.11
C ASP A 73 8.58 1.33 17.40
N GLU A 74 8.02 0.12 17.43
CA GLU A 74 8.50 -1.06 16.69
C GLU A 74 8.00 -1.12 15.22
N GLY A 75 7.15 -0.18 14.78
CA GLY A 75 6.65 -0.10 13.40
C GLY A 75 5.49 -1.04 13.05
N VAL A 76 4.93 -1.77 14.03
CA VAL A 76 3.71 -2.58 13.86
C VAL A 76 2.52 -1.67 13.55
N ILE A 77 2.40 -0.56 14.27
CA ILE A 77 1.44 0.51 13.95
C ILE A 77 2.20 1.57 13.14
N GLN A 78 1.97 1.58 11.82
CA GLN A 78 2.69 2.49 10.92
C GLN A 78 2.19 3.93 10.98
N ARG A 79 0.87 4.12 11.12
CA ARG A 79 0.23 5.44 11.23
C ARG A 79 -1.19 5.33 11.77
N TYR A 80 -1.69 6.44 12.31
CA TYR A 80 -3.12 6.67 12.53
C TYR A 80 -3.63 7.65 11.48
N GLY A 81 -4.83 7.43 10.93
CA GLY A 81 -5.38 8.29 9.90
C GLY A 81 -6.89 8.14 9.75
N ALA A 82 -7.54 9.21 9.30
CA ALA A 82 -8.96 9.18 8.92
C ALA A 82 -9.13 8.57 7.52
N VAL A 83 -10.17 7.77 7.34
CA VAL A 83 -10.62 7.31 6.02
C VAL A 83 -11.64 8.31 5.48
N LEU A 84 -11.33 8.95 4.35
CA LEU A 84 -12.14 10.00 3.75
C LEU A 84 -12.88 9.48 2.52
N SER A 85 -14.07 10.01 2.25
CA SER A 85 -14.79 9.74 0.99
C SER A 85 -14.13 10.50 -0.17
N PRO A 86 -13.57 9.82 -1.18
CA PRO A 86 -13.00 10.49 -2.34
C PRO A 86 -14.06 11.32 -3.11
N ALA A 87 -15.27 10.78 -3.23
CA ALA A 87 -16.38 11.46 -3.91
C ALA A 87 -16.78 12.77 -3.21
N ALA A 88 -16.83 12.79 -1.88
CA ALA A 88 -17.11 14.01 -1.11
C ALA A 88 -16.03 15.09 -1.27
N LEU A 89 -14.83 14.70 -1.69
CA LEU A 89 -13.70 15.59 -1.98
C LEU A 89 -13.56 15.90 -3.48
N GLY A 90 -14.53 15.53 -4.31
CA GLY A 90 -14.52 15.83 -5.74
C GLY A 90 -13.72 14.84 -6.59
N HIS A 91 -13.41 13.65 -6.07
CA HIS A 91 -12.73 12.57 -6.78
C HIS A 91 -13.62 11.31 -6.86
N PRO A 92 -14.74 11.33 -7.60
CA PRO A 92 -15.72 10.25 -7.59
C PRO A 92 -15.29 9.02 -8.42
N LEU A 93 -14.28 9.14 -9.28
CA LEU A 93 -13.86 8.05 -10.16
C LEU A 93 -12.63 7.33 -9.63
N THR A 94 -12.73 6.01 -9.55
CA THR A 94 -11.58 5.12 -9.32
C THR A 94 -11.22 4.44 -10.64
N ILE A 95 -9.94 4.48 -11.00
CA ILE A 95 -9.43 3.89 -12.24
C ILE A 95 -8.19 3.05 -11.92
N VAL A 96 -8.18 1.81 -12.40
CA VAL A 96 -6.99 0.95 -12.33
C VAL A 96 -6.26 1.03 -13.66
N ALA A 97 -4.95 1.26 -13.61
CA ALA A 97 -4.09 1.21 -14.79
C ALA A 97 -3.00 0.15 -14.59
N GLU A 98 -2.81 -0.67 -15.60
CA GLU A 98 -1.74 -1.65 -15.66
C GLU A 98 -0.71 -1.15 -16.67
N VAL A 99 0.56 -1.11 -16.29
CA VAL A 99 1.62 -0.46 -17.07
C VAL A 99 2.76 -1.45 -17.30
N GLU A 100 3.14 -1.61 -18.57
CA GLU A 100 4.34 -2.34 -19.00
C GLU A 100 5.42 -1.30 -19.30
N THR A 101 6.61 -1.55 -18.75
CA THR A 101 7.78 -0.70 -18.95
C THR A 101 8.52 -1.06 -20.24
N GLU A 102 9.17 -0.08 -20.84
CA GLU A 102 10.02 -0.31 -22.01
C GLU A 102 11.38 -0.90 -21.59
N SER A 103 11.92 -0.43 -20.46
CA SER A 103 13.24 -0.80 -19.94
C SER A 103 13.19 -0.97 -18.42
N GLU A 104 13.73 -2.11 -17.95
CA GLU A 104 13.92 -2.41 -16.53
C GLU A 104 15.23 -1.84 -15.95
N GLN A 105 15.91 -0.93 -16.66
CA GLN A 105 17.08 -0.26 -16.10
C GLN A 105 16.72 0.46 -14.80
N LEU A 106 17.52 0.25 -13.75
CA LEU A 106 17.20 0.69 -12.39
C LEU A 106 16.87 2.18 -12.30
N GLU A 107 17.66 3.03 -12.97
CA GLU A 107 17.48 4.48 -12.95
C GLU A 107 16.12 4.90 -13.53
N LEU A 108 15.69 4.26 -14.62
CA LEU A 108 14.40 4.52 -15.26
C LEU A 108 13.24 4.02 -14.38
N LEU A 109 13.37 2.82 -13.81
CA LEU A 109 12.38 2.27 -12.89
C LEU A 109 12.23 3.13 -11.62
N ASP A 110 13.33 3.59 -11.04
CA ASP A 110 13.31 4.43 -9.84
C ASP A 110 12.72 5.81 -10.14
N ALA A 111 13.00 6.39 -11.31
CA ALA A 111 12.36 7.63 -11.77
C ALA A 111 10.84 7.45 -11.93
N MET A 112 10.37 6.35 -12.52
CA MET A 112 8.95 6.04 -12.63
C MET A 112 8.31 5.86 -11.24
N LYS A 113 8.91 5.05 -10.36
CA LYS A 113 8.43 4.83 -8.98
C LYS A 113 8.29 6.14 -8.23
N LYS A 114 9.25 7.06 -8.39
CA LYS A 114 9.21 8.39 -7.78
C LYS A 114 8.06 9.23 -8.35
N SER A 115 7.95 9.31 -9.67
CA SER A 115 6.87 10.04 -10.35
C SER A 115 5.48 9.57 -9.92
N PHE A 116 5.27 8.25 -9.83
CA PHE A 116 3.99 7.68 -9.37
C PHE A 116 3.73 7.99 -7.89
N ARG A 117 4.75 7.93 -7.03
CA ARG A 117 4.63 8.23 -5.60
C ARG A 117 4.33 9.71 -5.33
N ASP A 118 4.92 10.60 -6.11
CA ASP A 118 4.78 12.04 -5.93
C ASP A 118 3.45 12.58 -6.48
N CYS A 119 2.68 11.75 -7.22
CA CYS A 119 1.36 12.09 -7.76
C CYS A 119 0.25 11.80 -6.74
N PRO A 120 -0.43 12.81 -6.17
CA PRO A 120 -1.46 12.60 -5.14
C PRO A 120 -2.68 11.81 -5.61
N GLN A 121 -2.98 11.84 -6.92
CA GLN A 121 -4.10 11.11 -7.51
C GLN A 121 -3.80 9.61 -7.67
N VAL A 122 -2.52 9.20 -7.62
CA VAL A 122 -2.14 7.78 -7.53
C VAL A 122 -2.28 7.36 -6.07
N GLN A 123 -3.44 6.78 -5.73
CA GLN A 123 -3.74 6.35 -4.38
C GLN A 123 -2.94 5.11 -3.99
N GLN A 124 -2.74 4.19 -4.93
CA GLN A 124 -1.95 2.97 -4.73
C GLN A 124 -1.09 2.70 -5.96
N CYS A 125 0.12 2.20 -5.74
CA CYS A 125 1.03 1.79 -6.80
C CYS A 125 1.76 0.53 -6.36
N TYR A 126 1.68 -0.52 -7.17
CA TYR A 126 2.33 -1.79 -6.93
C TYR A 126 3.32 -2.07 -8.05
N TYR A 127 4.57 -2.37 -7.72
CA TYR A 127 5.52 -2.99 -8.65
C TYR A 127 5.34 -4.51 -8.53
N VAL A 128 4.92 -5.16 -9.61
CA VAL A 128 4.43 -6.54 -9.58
C VAL A 128 5.22 -7.44 -10.53
N THR A 129 5.10 -8.75 -10.32
CA THR A 129 5.57 -9.74 -11.28
C THR A 129 4.40 -10.17 -12.16
N GLY A 130 4.60 -10.33 -13.48
CA GLY A 130 3.54 -10.76 -14.38
C GLY A 130 3.74 -10.25 -15.81
N GLU A 131 2.64 -10.09 -16.54
CA GLU A 131 2.61 -9.43 -17.84
C GLU A 131 2.84 -7.91 -17.72
N TRP A 132 2.45 -7.33 -16.58
CA TRP A 132 2.56 -5.92 -16.28
C TRP A 132 3.57 -5.70 -15.17
N ASP A 133 4.25 -4.56 -15.20
CA ASP A 133 5.28 -4.20 -14.23
C ASP A 133 4.71 -3.35 -13.09
N PHE A 134 3.73 -2.49 -13.40
CA PHE A 134 3.05 -1.67 -12.42
C PHE A 134 1.52 -1.78 -12.48
N ILE A 135 0.90 -1.76 -11.30
CA ILE A 135 -0.54 -1.59 -11.13
C ILE A 135 -0.76 -0.31 -10.34
N LEU A 136 -1.46 0.65 -10.92
CA LEU A 136 -1.78 1.93 -10.31
C LEU A 136 -3.29 2.02 -10.07
N VAL A 137 -3.68 2.47 -8.89
CA VAL A 137 -5.06 2.83 -8.55
C VAL A 137 -5.16 4.33 -8.43
N PHE A 138 -5.90 4.95 -9.34
CA PHE A 138 -6.13 6.38 -9.39
C PHE A 138 -7.46 6.74 -8.75
N VAL A 139 -7.50 7.87 -8.05
CA VAL A 139 -8.74 8.58 -7.68
C VAL A 139 -8.76 9.95 -8.34
N VAL A 140 -9.76 10.18 -9.20
CA VAL A 140 -9.80 11.36 -10.09
C VAL A 140 -11.18 12.01 -10.12
N ARG A 141 -11.20 13.28 -10.50
CA ARG A 141 -12.43 14.07 -10.64
C ARG A 141 -13.26 13.66 -11.86
N ASP A 142 -12.60 13.36 -12.97
CA ASP A 142 -13.19 13.03 -14.25
C ASP A 142 -12.15 12.36 -15.19
N MET A 143 -12.60 11.87 -16.34
CA MET A 143 -11.74 11.26 -17.36
C MET A 143 -10.75 12.24 -18.00
N ALA A 144 -11.03 13.55 -17.97
CA ALA A 144 -10.12 14.56 -18.50
C ALA A 144 -8.88 14.70 -17.59
N GLN A 145 -9.06 14.73 -16.27
CA GLN A 145 -7.95 14.68 -15.32
C GLN A 145 -7.15 13.38 -15.49
N TYR A 146 -7.81 12.23 -15.63
CA TYR A 146 -7.11 10.97 -15.87
C TYR A 146 -6.24 11.03 -17.13
N THR A 147 -6.79 11.52 -18.25
CA THR A 147 -6.06 11.66 -19.52
C THR A 147 -4.86 12.60 -19.41
N ALA A 148 -4.98 13.68 -18.62
CA ALA A 148 -3.87 14.58 -18.35
C ALA A 148 -2.78 13.91 -17.49
N LEU A 149 -3.17 13.15 -16.46
CA LEU A 149 -2.25 12.40 -15.61
C LEU A 149 -1.50 11.33 -16.40
N THR A 150 -2.16 10.57 -17.27
CA THR A 150 -1.46 9.56 -18.08
C THR A 150 -0.48 10.20 -19.06
N ARG A 151 -0.83 11.35 -19.67
CA ARG A 151 0.12 12.15 -20.48
C ARG A 151 1.36 12.55 -19.68
N GLN A 152 1.19 13.05 -18.47
CA GLN A 152 2.30 13.46 -17.60
C GLN A 152 3.13 12.26 -17.10
N LEU A 153 2.46 11.22 -16.60
CA LEU A 153 3.13 10.12 -15.90
C LEU A 153 3.72 9.08 -16.86
N PHE A 154 3.09 8.83 -18.00
CA PHE A 154 3.45 7.72 -18.89
C PHE A 154 4.21 8.18 -20.13
N PHE A 155 3.81 9.29 -20.74
CA PHE A 155 4.44 9.74 -21.99
C PHE A 155 5.69 10.59 -21.72
N GLN A 156 5.69 11.45 -20.70
CA GLN A 156 6.86 12.27 -20.38
C GLN A 156 7.98 11.49 -19.66
N SER A 157 7.66 10.36 -19.02
CA SER A 157 8.66 9.51 -18.37
C SER A 157 9.48 8.68 -19.35
N ASN A 158 9.03 8.57 -20.61
CA ASN A 158 9.71 7.88 -21.72
C ASN A 158 10.12 6.42 -21.44
N ASN A 159 9.45 5.76 -20.48
CA ASN A 159 9.72 4.35 -20.13
C ASN A 159 8.44 3.51 -19.99
N VAL A 160 7.31 3.99 -20.49
CA VAL A 160 6.08 3.21 -20.61
C VAL A 160 5.95 2.69 -22.04
N LYS A 161 5.93 1.36 -22.18
CA LYS A 161 5.76 0.67 -23.46
C LYS A 161 4.31 0.61 -23.89
N ARG A 162 3.44 0.20 -22.97
CA ARG A 162 1.98 0.21 -23.14
C ARG A 162 1.29 0.20 -21.77
N PHE A 163 0.00 0.52 -21.77
CA PHE A 163 -0.82 0.42 -20.57
C PHE A 163 -2.25 0.01 -20.90
N ARG A 164 -2.94 -0.61 -19.94
CA ARG A 164 -4.37 -0.95 -20.01
C ARG A 164 -5.11 -0.21 -18.89
N THR A 165 -6.28 0.32 -19.22
CA THR A 165 -7.13 1.07 -18.28
C THR A 165 -8.38 0.26 -17.96
N LEU A 166 -8.71 0.13 -16.67
CA LEU A 166 -9.93 -0.48 -16.16
C LEU A 166 -10.65 0.56 -15.30
N VAL A 167 -11.80 1.03 -15.76
CA VAL A 167 -12.63 1.98 -15.01
C VAL A 167 -13.47 1.20 -14.01
N THR A 168 -13.40 1.55 -12.74
CA THR A 168 -14.19 0.91 -11.69
C THR A 168 -15.65 1.32 -11.81
N MET A 169 -16.54 0.35 -12.01
CA MET A 169 -17.99 0.57 -12.05
C MET A 169 -18.59 0.65 -10.64
N ASP A 170 -18.19 -0.29 -9.77
CA ASP A 170 -18.65 -0.38 -8.38
C ASP A 170 -17.51 -0.91 -7.48
N PRO A 171 -17.06 -0.15 -6.47
CA PRO A 171 -16.08 -0.62 -5.51
C PRO A 171 -16.74 -1.50 -4.43
N VAL A 172 -16.73 -2.81 -4.64
CA VAL A 172 -17.38 -3.79 -3.74
C VAL A 172 -16.74 -3.86 -2.34
N LYS A 173 -15.42 -3.66 -2.23
CA LYS A 173 -14.68 -3.67 -0.95
C LYS A 173 -13.48 -2.72 -1.01
N LEU A 174 -13.42 -1.79 -0.07
CA LEU A 174 -12.28 -0.88 0.13
C LEU A 174 -11.92 -0.88 1.61
N SER A 175 -10.72 -1.34 1.96
CA SER A 175 -10.22 -1.30 3.32
C SER A 175 -8.69 -1.30 3.33
N LEU A 176 -8.10 -0.67 4.34
CA LEU A 176 -6.68 -0.77 4.65
C LEU A 176 -6.40 -1.82 5.74
N ASP A 177 -7.45 -2.52 6.18
CA ASP A 177 -7.35 -3.44 7.29
C ASP A 177 -6.53 -4.67 6.91
N VAL A 178 -5.61 -5.03 7.79
CA VAL A 178 -4.81 -6.25 7.71
C VAL A 178 -5.42 -7.29 8.66
N PRO A 179 -5.57 -8.56 8.22
CA PRO A 179 -5.97 -9.65 9.11
C PRO A 179 -4.98 -9.78 10.28
N VAL A 180 -5.49 -9.63 11.50
CA VAL A 180 -4.67 -9.62 12.72
C VAL A 180 -4.61 -11.00 13.38
N SER A 181 -5.57 -11.87 13.04
CA SER A 181 -5.70 -13.24 13.53
C SER A 181 -6.19 -14.11 12.37
N GLY A 182 -5.76 -15.38 12.29
CA GLY A 182 -6.25 -16.34 11.30
C GLY A 182 -7.74 -16.57 11.47
N SER A 183 -8.54 -15.84 10.70
CA SER A 183 -9.97 -16.05 10.50
C SER A 183 -10.21 -16.28 9.02
#